data_AF-A0A975HVI4-F1
#
_entry.id   AF-A0A975HVI4-F1
#
_cell.length_a   1.000
_cell.length_b   1.000
_cell.length_c   1.000
_cell.angle_alpha   90.00
_cell.angle_beta   90.00
_cell.angle_gamma   90.00
#
_symmetry.space_group_name_H-M   'P 1'
#
loop_
_entity.id
_entity.type
_entity.pdbx_description
1 polymer ?
#
loop_
_entity_poly.entity_id
_entity_poly.type
_entity_poly.pdbx_seq_one_letter_code
_entity_poly.pdbx_strand_id
1 'polypeptide(L)'
;MQSHSDTRWKRALDSVLRLARLERTELPDENGEVEFLRQLCRSLVQDLPAPQRGPLELRILRSHDRGDLWNLRSHLFGAISLAHGEHVARERLQQLDAHWD
;
A
#
# COMPACT_ATOMS: atom_id res chain seq x y z
N MET A 1 -3.15 -13.03 -25.14
CA MET A 1 -1.78 -12.67 -24.70
C MET A 1 -1.90 -12.14 -23.28
N GLN A 2 -1.48 -12.90 -22.26
CA GLN A 2 -1.42 -12.39 -20.89
C GLN A 2 -0.21 -11.46 -20.80
N SER A 3 -0.45 -10.17 -20.62
CA SER A 3 0.59 -9.15 -20.53
C SER A 3 1.53 -9.50 -19.38
N HIS A 4 2.83 -9.65 -19.67
CA HIS A 4 3.86 -9.95 -18.66
C HIS A 4 3.81 -9.01 -17.45
N SER A 5 3.38 -7.77 -17.68
CA SER A 5 3.11 -6.72 -16.68
C SER A 5 2.13 -7.18 -15.59
N ASP A 6 1.07 -7.92 -15.97
CA ASP A 6 0.01 -8.36 -15.06
C ASP A 6 0.51 -9.29 -13.95
N THR A 7 1.63 -9.97 -14.18
CA THR A 7 2.20 -10.90 -13.22
C THR A 7 3.24 -10.25 -12.31
N ARG A 8 3.83 -9.11 -12.71
CA ARG A 8 4.94 -8.50 -11.96
C ARG A 8 4.44 -7.74 -10.74
N TRP A 9 3.38 -6.95 -10.88
CA TRP A 9 2.78 -6.24 -9.74
C TRP A 9 2.08 -7.21 -8.78
N LYS A 10 1.46 -8.30 -9.29
CA LYS A 10 0.91 -9.37 -8.45
C LYS A 10 1.97 -10.03 -7.58
N ARG A 11 3.12 -10.38 -8.17
CA ARG A 11 4.26 -10.93 -7.42
C ARG A 11 4.82 -9.97 -6.38
N ALA A 12 4.85 -8.67 -6.70
CA ALA A 12 5.24 -7.64 -5.74
C ALA A 12 4.28 -7.64 -4.53
N LEU A 13 2.96 -7.58 -4.77
CA LEU A 13 1.93 -7.62 -3.73
C LEU A 13 1.98 -8.91 -2.89
N ASP A 14 2.11 -10.07 -3.53
CA ASP A 14 2.21 -11.37 -2.85
C ASP A 14 3.44 -11.47 -1.93
N SER A 15 4.52 -10.76 -2.23
CA SER A 15 5.69 -10.67 -1.36
C SER A 15 5.40 -9.82 -0.12
N VAL A 16 4.65 -8.73 -0.27
CA VAL A 16 4.23 -7.87 0.85
C VAL A 16 3.41 -8.65 1.85
N LEU A 17 2.41 -9.38 1.35
CA LEU A 17 1.53 -10.21 2.17
C LEU A 17 2.29 -11.28 2.96
N ARG A 18 3.46 -11.71 2.46
CA ARG A 18 4.33 -12.69 3.13
C ARG A 18 5.29 -12.07 4.15
N LEU A 19 5.95 -10.96 3.80
CA LEU A 19 6.99 -10.30 4.63
C LEU A 19 6.41 -9.65 5.89
N ALA A 20 5.19 -9.14 5.77
CA ALA A 20 4.30 -8.65 6.81
C ALA A 20 4.23 -9.48 8.13
N ARG A 21 4.64 -10.75 8.09
CA ARG A 21 4.53 -11.69 9.20
C ARG A 21 5.69 -11.61 10.21
N LEU A 22 6.76 -10.83 9.91
CA LEU A 22 8.07 -11.02 10.56
C LEU A 22 8.61 -9.86 11.40
N GLU A 23 8.00 -8.68 11.42
CA GLU A 23 8.58 -7.54 12.15
C GLU A 23 7.64 -7.01 13.23
N ARG A 24 8.19 -6.81 14.43
CA ARG A 24 7.54 -6.12 15.54
C ARG A 24 8.60 -5.43 16.40
N THR A 25 8.48 -4.12 16.57
CA THR A 25 8.51 -3.35 17.84
C THR A 25 8.63 -1.87 17.49
N GLU A 26 7.57 -1.08 17.64
CA GLU A 26 7.66 0.39 17.77
C GLU A 26 6.56 0.92 18.72
N LEU A 27 6.85 2.10 19.28
CA LEU A 27 6.12 2.80 20.35
C LEU A 27 4.70 3.24 19.93
N PRO A 28 3.81 3.58 20.90
CA PRO A 28 2.46 4.03 20.59
C PRO A 28 2.47 5.35 19.80
N ASP A 29 1.57 5.45 18.84
CA ASP A 29 1.34 6.64 18.01
C ASP A 29 0.56 7.71 18.78
N GLU A 30 1.22 8.79 19.17
CA GLU A 30 0.61 9.91 19.89
C GLU A 30 -0.02 10.97 18.97
N ASN A 31 0.27 10.94 17.66
CA ASN A 31 -0.14 11.99 16.71
C ASN A 31 -1.26 11.58 15.74
N GLY A 32 -1.75 10.34 15.81
CA GLY A 32 -2.75 9.81 14.88
C GLY A 32 -2.16 9.50 13.49
N GLU A 33 -0.83 9.41 13.39
CA GLU A 33 -0.11 9.10 12.15
C GLU A 33 -0.48 7.71 11.62
N VAL A 34 -0.79 6.75 12.50
CA VAL A 34 -1.21 5.39 12.15
C VAL A 34 -2.57 5.36 11.47
N GLU A 35 -3.55 6.08 12.01
CA GLU A 35 -4.88 6.15 11.36
C GLU A 35 -4.81 6.92 10.04
N PHE A 36 -3.97 7.96 9.98
CA PHE A 36 -3.67 8.66 8.73
C PHE A 36 -3.08 7.70 7.67
N LEU A 37 -1.99 7.00 8.00
CA LEU A 37 -1.36 6.05 7.08
C LEU A 37 -2.31 4.92 6.68
N ARG A 38 -3.20 4.51 7.58
CA ARG A 38 -4.25 3.53 7.32
C ARG A 38 -5.23 4.03 6.26
N GLN A 39 -5.68 5.28 6.36
CA GLN A 39 -6.54 5.91 5.35
C GLN A 39 -5.82 6.06 4.01
N LEU A 40 -4.57 6.50 4.03
CA LEU A 40 -3.74 6.62 2.83
C LEU A 40 -3.59 5.27 2.11
N CYS A 41 -3.24 4.21 2.83
CA CYS A 41 -3.14 2.87 2.27
C CYS A 41 -4.49 2.39 1.70
N ARG A 42 -5.62 2.69 2.34
CA ARG A 42 -6.96 2.34 1.82
C ARG A 42 -7.25 3.05 0.51
N SER A 43 -6.93 4.33 0.39
CA SER A 43 -7.09 5.10 -0.86
C SER A 43 -6.25 4.49 -1.98
N LEU A 44 -4.99 4.15 -1.72
CA LEU A 44 -4.10 3.51 -2.70
C LEU A 44 -4.62 2.12 -3.14
N VAL A 45 -5.24 1.35 -2.23
CA VAL A 45 -5.81 0.04 -2.59
C VAL A 45 -6.96 0.16 -3.59
N GLN A 46 -7.72 1.25 -3.58
CA GLN A 46 -8.79 1.47 -4.56
C GLN A 46 -8.27 1.61 -6.00
N ASP A 47 -7.01 2.00 -6.17
CA ASP A 47 -6.35 2.10 -7.48
C ASP A 47 -5.88 0.75 -8.03
N LEU A 48 -5.95 -0.32 -7.22
CA LEU A 48 -5.58 -1.68 -7.64
C LEU A 48 -6.79 -2.44 -8.22
N PRO A 49 -6.57 -3.52 -8.99
CA PRO A 49 -7.65 -4.37 -9.47
C PRO A 49 -8.44 -5.05 -8.34
N ALA A 50 -9.76 -5.19 -8.52
CA ALA A 50 -10.70 -5.68 -7.51
C ALA A 50 -10.29 -6.98 -6.77
N PRO A 51 -9.71 -8.02 -7.42
CA PRO A 51 -9.38 -9.28 -6.75
C PRO A 51 -8.35 -9.17 -5.61
N GLN A 52 -7.44 -8.18 -5.63
CA GLN A 52 -6.46 -8.03 -4.54
C GLN A 52 -6.86 -7.04 -3.46
N ARG A 53 -7.95 -6.28 -3.64
CA ARG A 53 -8.35 -5.26 -2.66
C ARG A 53 -8.66 -5.86 -1.30
N GLY A 54 -9.46 -6.94 -1.27
CA GLY A 54 -9.88 -7.58 -0.01
C GLY A 54 -8.72 -8.03 0.90
N PRO A 55 -7.74 -8.82 0.39
CA PRO A 55 -6.56 -9.19 1.18
C PRO A 55 -5.73 -8.00 1.68
N LEU A 56 -5.61 -6.93 0.88
CA LEU A 56 -4.85 -5.73 1.25
C LEU A 56 -5.60 -4.88 2.29
N GLU A 57 -6.92 -4.70 2.15
CA GLU A 57 -7.75 -4.03 3.15
C GLU A 57 -7.70 -4.74 4.50
N LEU A 58 -7.76 -6.07 4.50
CA LEU A 58 -7.59 -6.87 5.71
C LEU A 58 -6.18 -6.73 6.31
N ARG A 59 -5.14 -6.61 5.47
CA ARG A 59 -3.78 -6.35 5.95
C ARG A 59 -3.70 -4.98 6.62
N ILE A 60 -4.19 -3.92 5.97
CA ILE A 60 -4.24 -2.56 6.50
C ILE A 60 -4.96 -2.51 7.86
N LEU A 61 -6.07 -3.22 7.99
CA LEU A 61 -6.83 -3.29 9.24
C LEU A 61 -6.03 -3.93 10.39
N ARG A 62 -5.16 -4.89 10.08
CA ARG A 62 -4.33 -5.64 11.04
C ARG A 62 -2.98 -4.99 11.32
N SER A 63 -2.58 -3.99 10.54
CA SER A 63 -1.36 -3.20 10.76
C SER A 63 -1.60 -2.23 11.91
N HIS A 64 -0.88 -2.41 13.01
CA HIS A 64 -1.03 -1.61 14.24
C HIS A 64 0.12 -0.65 14.46
N ASP A 65 1.21 -0.81 13.72
CA ASP A 65 2.39 0.03 13.82
C ASP A 65 2.61 0.86 12.56
N ARG A 66 3.28 1.98 12.77
CA ARG A 66 3.61 2.95 11.74
C ARG A 66 4.53 2.37 10.68
N GLY A 67 5.56 1.63 11.09
CA GLY A 67 6.57 1.05 10.18
C GLY A 67 5.94 0.10 9.16
N ASP A 68 5.05 -0.78 9.59
CA ASP A 68 4.33 -1.71 8.73
C ASP A 68 3.42 -0.98 7.72
N LEU A 69 2.72 0.07 8.17
CA LEU A 69 1.90 0.89 7.27
C LEU A 69 2.75 1.68 6.26
N TRP A 70 3.92 2.18 6.65
CA TRP A 70 4.86 2.84 5.73
C TRP A 70 5.46 1.87 4.69
N ASN A 71 5.81 0.66 5.12
CA ASN A 71 6.25 -0.39 4.21
C ASN A 71 5.13 -0.77 3.25
N LEU A 72 3.90 -0.91 3.75
CA LEU A 72 2.73 -1.21 2.94
C LEU A 72 2.45 -0.11 1.92
N ARG A 73 2.52 1.17 2.32
CA ARG A 73 2.41 2.33 1.42
C ARG A 73 3.41 2.25 0.28
N SER A 74 4.69 2.01 0.60
CA SER A 74 5.77 1.93 -0.38
C SER A 74 5.54 0.80 -1.38
N HIS A 75 5.04 -0.34 -0.92
CA HIS A 75 4.74 -1.46 -1.80
C HIS A 75 3.48 -1.25 -2.64
N LEU A 76 2.44 -0.61 -2.10
CA LEU A 76 1.23 -0.22 -2.85
C LEU A 76 1.61 0.74 -3.98
N PHE A 77 2.47 1.72 -3.72
CA PHE A 77 3.01 2.60 -4.75
C PHE A 77 3.74 1.81 -5.85
N GLY A 78 4.59 0.85 -5.47
CA GLY A 78 5.27 -0.01 -6.44
C GLY A 78 4.29 -0.84 -7.29
N ALA A 79 3.22 -1.36 -6.68
CA ALA A 79 2.20 -2.12 -7.39
C ALA A 79 1.41 -1.24 -8.38
N ILE A 80 0.99 -0.04 -7.97
CA ILE A 80 0.32 0.95 -8.83
C ILE A 80 1.24 1.37 -9.96
N SER A 81 2.53 1.64 -9.68
CA SER A 81 3.54 2.00 -10.70
C SER A 81 3.69 0.91 -11.76
N LEU A 82 3.67 -0.36 -11.34
CA LEU A 82 3.78 -1.50 -12.24
C LEU A 82 2.49 -1.79 -13.00
N ALA A 83 1.32 -1.44 -12.45
CA ALA A 83 0.02 -1.65 -13.08
C ALA A 83 -0.36 -0.53 -14.08
N HIS A 84 -0.09 0.73 -13.71
CA HIS A 84 -0.58 1.92 -14.43
C HIS A 84 0.55 2.85 -14.92
N GLY A 85 1.80 2.57 -14.56
CA GLY A 85 2.95 3.41 -14.86
C GLY A 85 3.36 4.29 -13.67
N GLU A 86 4.66 4.56 -13.58
CA GLU A 86 5.29 5.31 -12.49
C GLU A 86 4.78 6.76 -12.38
N HIS A 87 4.49 7.41 -13.52
CA HIS A 87 3.95 8.76 -13.53
C HIS A 87 2.58 8.83 -12.85
N VAL A 88 1.67 7.92 -13.18
CA VAL A 88 0.34 7.81 -12.55
C VAL A 88 0.49 7.57 -11.05
N ALA A 89 1.36 6.64 -10.65
CA ALA A 89 1.57 6.37 -9.23
C ALA A 89 2.10 7.59 -8.47
N ARG A 90 3.00 8.38 -9.09
CA ARG A 90 3.52 9.63 -8.50
C ARG A 90 2.44 10.69 -8.39
N GLU A 91 1.65 10.90 -9.44
CA GLU A 91 0.53 11.86 -9.40
C GLU A 91 -0.47 11.48 -8.31
N ARG A 92 -0.75 10.18 -8.13
CA ARG A 92 -1.61 9.72 -7.04
C ARG A 92 -1.01 9.99 -5.68
N LEU A 93 0.27 9.70 -5.45
CA LEU A 93 0.91 10.07 -4.18
C LEU A 93 0.89 11.58 -3.95
N GLN A 94 1.18 12.39 -4.98
CA GLN A 94 1.16 13.85 -4.84
C GLN A 94 -0.23 14.40 -4.56
N GLN A 95 -1.27 13.89 -5.22
CA GLN A 95 -2.66 14.22 -4.88
C GLN A 95 -2.99 13.79 -3.45
N LEU A 96 -2.49 12.61 -3.06
CA LEU A 96 -2.66 12.02 -1.75
C LEU A 96 -1.79 12.64 -0.64
N ASP A 97 -0.82 13.48 -0.99
CA ASP A 97 -0.06 14.31 -0.06
C ASP A 97 -0.70 15.72 -0.03
N ALA A 98 -1.24 16.21 -1.14
CA ALA A 98 -1.76 17.57 -1.29
C ALA A 98 -3.14 17.85 -0.67
N HIS A 99 -4.04 16.86 -0.49
CA HIS A 99 -5.23 17.09 0.38
C HIS A 99 -4.89 17.02 1.88
N TRP A 100 -3.62 16.90 2.25
CA TRP A 100 -3.22 16.63 3.62
C TRP A 100 -2.25 17.68 4.20
N ASP A 101 -2.06 18.81 3.49
CA ASP A 101 -1.50 20.07 4.02
C ASP A 101 -2.60 20.97 4.64
#